data_AF-A0A9N8DXQ6-F1
#
_entry.id   AF-A0A9N8DXQ6-F1
#
_cell.length_a   1.000
_cell.length_b   1.000
_cell.length_c   1.000
_cell.angle_alpha   90.00
_cell.angle_beta   90.00
_cell.angle_gamma   90.00
#
_symmetry.space_group_name_H-M   'P 1'
#
loop_
_entity.id
_entity.type
_entity.pdbx_description
1 polymer ?
#
loop_
_entity_poly.entity_id
_entity_poly.type
_entity_poly.pdbx_seq_one_letter_code
_entity_poly.pdbx_strand_id
1 'polypeptide(L)'
;MERIEAEATPSEDWLQSFNATCNRLSTQYLSILRAASTVTALEQGRQTDPRSGGHMPTAQDPPPPALAADVTMSSVQCQLATENICVATSQLLSLIRTLRLSLLLMDQEMMDAEEEWQVLEAQARTQAAQREAVALEQELIALRNSQLQ
;
A
#
# COMPACT_ATOMS: atom_id res chain seq x y z
N MET A 1 -35.45 -14.82 0.53
CA MET A 1 -34.30 -15.61 0.99
C MET A 1 -33.20 -14.61 1.24
N GLU A 2 -33.00 -14.19 2.50
CA GLU A 2 -31.85 -13.37 2.87
C GLU A 2 -30.59 -14.16 2.49
N ARG A 3 -29.72 -13.55 1.68
CA ARG A 3 -28.38 -14.08 1.48
C ARG A 3 -27.68 -13.92 2.82
N ILE A 4 -27.51 -15.01 3.55
CA ILE A 4 -26.56 -15.08 4.65
C ILE A 4 -25.20 -14.97 3.95
N GLU A 5 -24.65 -13.76 3.89
CA GLU A 5 -23.25 -13.57 3.51
C GLU A 5 -22.43 -14.40 4.49
N ALA A 6 -21.61 -15.32 3.98
CA ALA A 6 -20.75 -16.12 4.83
C ALA A 6 -19.85 -15.15 5.60
N GLU A 7 -19.95 -15.16 6.94
CA GLU A 7 -19.05 -14.37 7.78
C GLU A 7 -17.62 -14.77 7.43
N ALA A 8 -16.78 -13.75 7.20
CA ALA A 8 -15.38 -13.96 6.92
C ALA A 8 -14.76 -14.75 8.08
N THR A 9 -13.93 -15.72 7.74
CA THR A 9 -13.20 -16.48 8.74
C THR A 9 -12.24 -15.56 9.50
N PRO A 10 -11.91 -15.84 10.77
CA PRO A 10 -10.97 -15.01 11.53
C PRO A 10 -9.61 -14.80 10.85
N SER A 11 -9.16 -15.78 10.05
CA SER A 11 -7.94 -15.68 9.24
C SER A 11 -8.09 -14.71 8.07
N GLU A 12 -9.24 -14.72 7.39
CA GLU A 12 -9.56 -13.77 6.31
C GLU A 12 -9.66 -12.33 6.85
N ASP A 13 -10.33 -12.13 7.99
CA ASP A 13 -10.43 -10.83 8.66
C ASP A 13 -9.06 -10.29 9.07
N TRP A 14 -8.21 -11.17 9.62
CA TRP A 14 -6.83 -10.83 9.98
C TRP A 14 -6.03 -10.44 8.74
N LEU A 15 -6.13 -11.22 7.66
CA LEU A 15 -5.41 -10.97 6.41
C LEU A 15 -5.86 -9.66 5.75
N GLN A 16 -7.17 -9.39 5.74
CA GLN A 16 -7.73 -8.14 5.24
C GLN A 16 -7.22 -6.95 6.06
N SER A 17 -7.23 -7.06 7.39
CA SER A 17 -6.71 -6.04 8.30
C SER A 17 -5.21 -5.78 8.12
N PHE A 18 -4.44 -6.85 7.90
CA PHE A 18 -3.01 -6.77 7.60
C PHE A 18 -2.76 -6.03 6.28
N ASN A 19 -3.42 -6.45 5.20
CA ASN A 19 -3.28 -5.82 3.89
C ASN A 19 -3.70 -4.34 3.91
N ALA A 20 -4.80 -4.01 4.58
CA ALA A 20 -5.25 -2.63 4.76
C ALA A 20 -4.20 -1.79 5.51
N THR A 21 -3.58 -2.36 6.55
CA THR A 21 -2.54 -1.70 7.33
C THR A 21 -1.27 -1.46 6.50
N CYS A 22 -0.82 -2.45 5.73
CA CYS A 22 0.31 -2.32 4.80
C CYS A 22 0.06 -1.25 3.72
N ASN A 23 -1.13 -1.23 3.12
CA ASN A 23 -1.52 -0.23 2.15
C ASN A 23 -1.54 1.17 2.75
N ARG A 24 -2.04 1.31 3.99
CA ARG A 24 -1.99 2.57 4.73
C ARG A 24 -0.55 3.03 4.96
N LEU A 25 0.34 2.15 5.43
CA LEU A 25 1.76 2.49 5.64
C LEU A 25 2.42 2.99 4.34
N SER A 26 2.24 2.25 3.24
CA SER A 26 2.79 2.63 1.93
C SER A 26 2.27 4.00 1.48
N THR A 27 0.95 4.23 1.58
CA THR A 27 0.33 5.49 1.18
C THR A 27 0.84 6.67 2.01
N GLN A 28 0.98 6.49 3.32
CA GLN A 28 1.46 7.57 4.20
C GLN A 28 2.95 7.85 4.00
N TYR A 29 3.76 6.81 3.76
CA TYR A 29 5.16 6.99 3.39
C TYR A 29 5.31 7.78 2.08
N LEU A 30 4.52 7.45 1.06
CA LEU A 30 4.47 8.22 -0.18
C LEU A 30 4.00 9.66 0.05
N SER A 31 3.07 9.89 0.98
CA SER A 31 2.63 11.24 1.36
C SER A 31 3.77 12.07 1.96
N ILE A 32 4.60 11.47 2.83
CA ILE A 32 5.79 12.13 3.38
C ILE A 32 6.81 12.45 2.28
N LEU A 33 7.08 11.48 1.39
CA LEU A 33 8.00 11.70 0.28
C LEU A 33 7.53 12.83 -0.64
N ARG A 34 6.22 12.92 -0.91
CA ARG A 34 5.65 14.02 -1.71
C ARG A 34 5.79 15.36 -0.99
N ALA A 35 5.40 15.44 0.27
CA ALA A 35 5.53 16.65 1.08
C ALA A 35 6.99 17.14 1.15
N ALA A 36 7.94 16.22 1.32
CA ALA A 36 9.37 16.51 1.29
C ALA A 36 9.84 16.97 -0.10
N SER A 37 9.40 16.31 -1.18
CA SER A 37 9.79 16.66 -2.55
C SER A 37 9.30 18.05 -2.98
N THR A 38 8.11 18.47 -2.53
CA THR A 38 7.60 19.83 -2.78
C THR A 38 8.46 20.90 -2.12
N VAL A 39 9.04 20.60 -0.95
CA VAL A 39 9.98 21.50 -0.27
C VAL A 39 11.30 21.58 -1.04
N THR A 40 11.84 20.44 -1.52
CA THR A 40 13.11 20.42 -2.28
C THR A 40 12.99 21.06 -3.67
N ALA A 41 11.86 20.89 -4.36
CA ALA A 41 11.59 21.54 -5.64
C ALA A 41 11.42 23.07 -5.48
N LEU A 42 10.84 23.53 -4.37
CA LEU A 42 10.77 24.95 -4.04
C LEU A 42 12.16 25.56 -3.74
N GLU A 43 13.04 24.81 -3.08
CA GLU A 43 14.42 25.24 -2.81
C GLU A 43 15.27 25.32 -4.10
N GLN A 44 15.06 24.44 -5.08
CA GLN A 44 15.75 24.47 -6.36
C GLN A 44 15.26 25.59 -7.29
N GLY A 45 13.97 25.95 -7.23
CA GLY A 45 13.43 27.12 -7.95
C GLY A 45 14.01 28.47 -7.51
N ARG A 46 14.70 28.51 -6.37
CA ARG A 46 15.43 29.69 -5.86
C ARG A 46 16.80 29.91 -6.50
N GLN A 47 17.33 28.96 -7.28
CA GLN A 47 18.66 29.07 -7.89
C GLN A 47 18.69 29.51 -9.36
N THR A 48 17.53 29.70 -10.01
CA THR A 48 17.47 30.02 -11.45
C THR A 48 16.63 31.27 -11.74
N ASP A 49 17.19 32.46 -11.46
CA ASP A 49 17.23 33.61 -12.40
C ASP A 49 18.02 34.80 -11.79
N PRO A 50 19.19 35.21 -12.33
CA PRO A 50 19.92 36.39 -11.83
C PRO A 50 19.47 37.73 -12.43
N ARG A 51 18.40 37.82 -13.25
CA ARG A 51 18.17 39.00 -14.11
C ARG A 51 16.84 39.75 -14.00
N SER A 52 15.99 39.50 -12.99
CA SER A 52 14.82 40.36 -12.76
C SER A 52 15.06 41.31 -11.58
N GLY A 53 15.30 42.60 -11.89
CA GLY A 53 15.73 43.61 -10.94
C GLY A 53 14.66 44.03 -9.92
N GLY A 54 15.15 44.37 -8.73
CA GLY A 54 14.58 45.47 -7.93
C GLY A 54 13.77 45.12 -6.68
N HIS A 55 14.32 44.35 -5.73
CA HIS A 55 14.30 44.64 -4.27
C HIS A 55 15.08 43.51 -3.57
N MET A 56 16.01 43.82 -2.68
CA MET A 56 16.61 42.81 -1.81
C MET A 56 15.67 42.59 -0.63
N PRO A 57 14.95 41.45 -0.51
CA PRO A 57 14.28 41.15 0.74
C PRO A 57 15.38 40.82 1.74
N THR A 58 15.54 41.71 2.72
CA THR A 58 16.36 41.47 3.91
C THR A 58 15.96 40.12 4.51
N ALA A 59 16.90 39.38 5.13
CA ALA A 59 16.63 38.09 5.78
C ALA A 59 15.58 38.12 6.92
N GLN A 60 14.97 39.28 7.17
CA GLN A 60 13.91 39.55 8.13
C GLN A 60 12.53 39.73 7.48
N ASP A 61 12.41 39.74 6.15
CA ASP A 61 11.10 39.86 5.49
C ASP A 61 10.39 38.50 5.48
N PRO A 62 9.15 38.39 6.00
CA PRO A 62 8.41 37.14 5.99
C PRO A 62 8.18 36.70 4.53
N PRO A 63 8.30 35.40 4.23
CA PRO A 63 8.06 34.91 2.89
C PRO A 63 6.65 35.34 2.42
N PRO A 64 6.45 35.60 1.12
CA PRO A 64 5.17 36.02 0.59
C PRO A 64 4.05 35.05 1.01
N PRO A 65 2.82 35.53 1.31
CA PRO A 65 1.79 34.77 2.03
C PRO A 65 1.44 33.41 1.41
N ALA A 66 1.49 33.31 0.09
CA ALA A 66 1.25 32.06 -0.64
C ALA A 66 2.33 31.00 -0.35
N LEU A 67 3.62 31.40 -0.31
CA LEU A 67 4.72 30.48 0.02
C LEU A 67 4.70 30.06 1.50
N ALA A 68 4.36 30.97 2.42
CA ALA A 68 4.24 30.65 3.84
C ALA A 68 3.09 29.64 4.10
N ALA A 69 1.98 29.79 3.38
CA ALA A 69 0.85 28.88 3.45
C ALA A 69 1.19 27.49 2.89
N ASP A 70 1.92 27.40 1.77
CA ASP A 70 2.28 26.11 1.18
C ASP A 70 3.31 25.33 2.04
N VAL A 71 4.28 26.02 2.64
CA VAL A 71 5.26 25.39 3.56
C VAL A 71 4.59 24.93 4.85
N THR A 72 3.69 25.75 5.42
CA THR A 72 2.95 25.34 6.62
C THR A 72 1.99 24.19 6.33
N MET A 73 1.34 24.18 5.15
CA MET A 73 0.50 23.06 4.71
C MET A 73 1.31 21.78 4.53
N SER A 74 2.48 21.84 3.87
CA SER A 74 3.36 20.67 3.71
C SER A 74 3.86 20.14 5.07
N SER A 75 4.22 21.03 5.99
CA SER A 75 4.61 20.64 7.36
C SER A 75 3.47 19.91 8.09
N VAL A 76 2.24 20.43 8.01
CA VAL A 76 1.07 19.79 8.64
C VAL A 76 0.78 18.43 7.99
N GLN A 77 0.87 18.33 6.66
CA GLN A 77 0.69 17.05 5.95
C GLN A 77 1.75 16.03 6.34
N CYS A 78 3.01 16.45 6.51
CA CYS A 78 4.10 15.59 6.96
C CYS A 78 3.88 15.09 8.40
N GLN A 79 3.45 15.98 9.31
CA GLN A 79 3.11 15.61 10.69
C GLN A 79 1.96 14.59 10.73
N LEU A 80 0.87 14.88 10.02
CA LEU A 80 -0.29 13.99 9.94
C LEU A 80 0.07 12.63 9.34
N ALA A 81 0.89 12.60 8.29
CA ALA A 81 1.34 11.36 7.68
C ALA A 81 2.22 10.55 8.64
N THR A 82 3.08 11.22 9.41
CA THR A 82 3.93 10.58 10.43
C THR A 82 3.09 9.96 11.55
N GLU A 83 2.10 10.69 12.08
CA GLU A 83 1.17 10.15 13.08
C GLU A 83 0.40 8.94 12.54
N ASN A 84 -0.07 9.01 11.30
CA ASN A 84 -0.74 7.89 10.64
C ASN A 84 0.17 6.67 10.47
N ILE A 85 1.47 6.87 10.22
CA ILE A 85 2.46 5.78 10.21
C ILE A 85 2.60 5.17 11.60
N CYS A 86 2.71 5.98 12.65
CA CYS A 86 2.80 5.49 14.03
C CYS A 86 1.58 4.62 14.40
N VAL A 87 0.38 5.10 14.08
CA VAL A 87 -0.87 4.35 14.31
C VAL A 87 -0.90 3.05 13.52
N ALA A 88 -0.58 3.11 12.22
CA ALA A 88 -0.57 1.90 11.38
C ALA A 88 0.52 0.90 11.83
N THR A 89 1.66 1.37 12.31
CA THR A 89 2.72 0.51 12.87
C THR A 89 2.27 -0.13 14.19
N SER A 90 1.59 0.62 15.05
CA SER A 90 1.00 0.07 16.28
C SER A 90 -0.06 -1.00 15.96
N GLN A 91 -0.90 -0.77 14.95
CA GLN A 91 -1.86 -1.75 14.47
C GLN A 91 -1.17 -3.01 13.93
N LEU A 92 -0.08 -2.85 13.18
CA LEU A 92 0.71 -3.96 12.68
C LEU A 92 1.30 -4.82 13.81
N LEU A 93 1.84 -4.17 14.86
CA LEU A 93 2.34 -4.88 16.05
C LEU A 93 1.22 -5.64 16.78
N SER A 94 0.02 -5.07 16.86
CA SER A 94 -1.16 -5.73 17.41
C SER A 94 -1.55 -6.96 16.59
N LEU A 95 -1.57 -6.87 15.25
CA LEU A 95 -1.85 -8.00 14.37
C LEU A 95 -0.82 -9.13 14.51
N ILE A 96 0.48 -8.79 14.61
CA ILE A 96 1.55 -9.76 14.88
C ILE A 96 1.33 -10.45 16.23
N ARG A 97 0.93 -9.70 17.25
CA ARG A 97 0.61 -10.27 18.57
C ARG A 97 -0.56 -11.22 18.48
N THR A 98 -1.64 -10.86 17.78
CA THR A 98 -2.80 -11.74 17.57
C THR A 98 -2.40 -13.04 16.91
N LEU A 99 -1.60 -12.99 15.85
CA LEU A 99 -1.12 -14.19 15.14
C LEU A 99 -0.22 -15.07 16.01
N ARG A 100 0.65 -14.47 16.83
CA ARG A 100 1.45 -15.23 17.79
C ARG A 100 0.60 -15.93 18.84
N LEU A 101 -0.44 -15.25 19.34
CA LEU A 101 -1.35 -15.83 20.30
C LEU A 101 -2.20 -16.95 19.69
N SER A 102 -2.68 -16.80 18.45
CA SER A 102 -3.41 -17.86 17.77
C SER A 102 -2.54 -19.10 17.59
N LEU A 103 -1.28 -18.94 17.18
CA LEU A 103 -0.32 -20.04 17.07
C LEU A 103 -0.05 -20.73 18.42
N LEU A 104 0.05 -19.97 19.51
CA LEU A 104 0.26 -20.55 20.85
C LEU A 104 -0.96 -21.31 21.39
N LEU A 105 -2.16 -20.96 20.91
CA LEU A 105 -3.41 -21.62 21.27
C LEU A 105 -3.78 -22.74 20.31
N MET A 106 -2.98 -22.96 19.27
CA MET A 106 -3.27 -23.93 18.23
C MET A 106 -2.78 -25.31 18.67
N ASP A 107 -3.74 -26.22 18.86
CA ASP A 107 -3.43 -27.61 19.13
C ASP A 107 -2.99 -28.33 17.84
N GLN A 108 -2.34 -29.49 17.98
CA GLN A 108 -1.82 -30.28 16.85
C GLN A 108 -2.89 -30.59 15.81
N GLU A 109 -4.12 -30.91 16.24
CA GLU A 109 -5.22 -31.20 15.33
C GLU A 109 -5.63 -29.98 14.48
N MET A 110 -5.54 -28.76 15.04
CA MET A 110 -5.78 -27.54 14.25
C MET A 110 -4.64 -27.27 13.27
N MET A 111 -3.38 -27.54 13.65
CA MET A 111 -2.24 -27.44 12.75
C MET A 111 -2.40 -28.36 11.54
N ASP A 112 -2.71 -29.63 11.77
CA ASP A 112 -2.85 -30.61 10.69
C ASP A 112 -4.01 -30.23 9.75
N ALA A 113 -5.13 -29.73 10.29
CA ALA A 113 -6.27 -29.28 9.50
C ALA A 113 -5.96 -28.03 8.66
N GLU A 114 -5.23 -27.06 9.21
CA GLU A 114 -4.83 -25.85 8.46
C GLU A 114 -3.85 -26.18 7.34
N GLU A 115 -2.87 -27.06 7.60
CA GLU A 115 -1.93 -27.53 6.57
C GLU A 115 -2.65 -28.26 5.43
N GLU A 116 -3.59 -29.17 5.74
CA GLU A 116 -4.39 -29.87 4.72
C GLU A 116 -5.21 -28.88 3.89
N TRP A 117 -5.83 -27.89 4.54
CA TRP A 117 -6.59 -26.86 3.85
C TRP A 117 -5.70 -26.02 2.90
N GLN A 118 -4.50 -25.63 3.34
CA GLN A 118 -3.54 -24.89 2.51
C GLN A 118 -3.07 -25.71 1.30
N VAL A 119 -2.85 -27.02 1.46
CA VAL A 119 -2.51 -27.91 0.36
C VAL A 119 -3.65 -27.97 -0.66
N LEU A 120 -4.90 -28.11 -0.21
CA LEU A 120 -6.06 -28.13 -1.09
C LEU A 120 -6.24 -26.80 -1.83
N GLU A 121 -6.06 -25.67 -1.16
CA GLU A 121 -6.14 -24.35 -1.78
C GLU A 121 -5.05 -24.16 -2.85
N ALA A 122 -3.80 -24.53 -2.53
CA ALA A 122 -2.69 -24.46 -3.48
C ALA A 122 -2.92 -25.35 -4.70
N GLN A 123 -3.45 -26.55 -4.51
CA GLN A 123 -3.83 -27.44 -5.60
C GLN A 123 -4.94 -26.83 -6.47
N ALA A 124 -5.98 -26.25 -5.86
CA ALA A 124 -7.07 -25.61 -6.59
C ALA A 124 -6.57 -24.44 -7.46
N ARG A 125 -5.71 -23.57 -6.89
CA ARG A 125 -5.08 -22.47 -7.64
C ARG A 125 -4.21 -22.97 -8.79
N THR A 126 -3.43 -24.03 -8.56
CA THR A 126 -2.57 -24.64 -9.59
C THR A 126 -3.40 -25.25 -10.72
N GLN A 127 -4.48 -25.95 -10.40
CA GLN A 127 -5.38 -26.53 -11.40
C GLN A 127 -6.09 -25.44 -12.22
N ALA A 128 -6.51 -24.35 -11.58
CA ALA A 128 -7.10 -23.21 -12.27
C ALA A 128 -6.10 -22.59 -13.26
N ALA A 129 -4.86 -22.33 -12.82
CA ALA A 129 -3.80 -21.80 -13.65
C ALA A 129 -3.43 -22.75 -14.81
N GLN A 130 -3.41 -24.07 -14.57
CA GLN A 130 -3.19 -25.05 -15.63
C GLN A 130 -4.30 -25.03 -16.69
N ARG A 131 -5.56 -24.94 -16.27
CA ARG A 131 -6.70 -24.83 -17.20
C ARG A 131 -6.62 -23.57 -18.04
N GLU A 132 -6.28 -22.45 -17.41
CA GLU A 132 -6.10 -21.17 -18.08
C GLU A 132 -4.93 -21.20 -19.08
N ALA A 133 -3.79 -21.79 -18.69
CA ALA A 133 -2.65 -21.97 -19.58
C ALA A 133 -3.01 -22.81 -20.82
N VAL A 134 -3.73 -23.92 -20.63
CA VAL A 134 -4.19 -24.78 -21.74
C VAL A 134 -5.15 -24.02 -22.66
N ALA A 135 -6.08 -23.22 -22.10
CA ALA A 135 -6.99 -22.40 -22.89
C ALA A 135 -6.22 -21.37 -23.73
N LEU A 136 -5.27 -20.67 -23.13
CA LEU A 136 -4.42 -19.69 -23.81
C LEU A 136 -3.54 -20.34 -24.89
N GLU A 137 -3.01 -21.55 -24.66
CA GLU A 137 -2.27 -22.30 -25.68
C GLU A 137 -3.14 -22.63 -26.89
N GLN A 138 -4.39 -23.06 -26.67
CA GLN A 138 -5.34 -23.35 -27.74
C GLN A 138 -5.69 -22.08 -28.54
N GLU A 139 -5.92 -20.96 -27.86
CA GLU A 139 -6.15 -19.66 -28.51
C GLU A 139 -4.94 -19.22 -29.34
N LEU A 140 -3.72 -19.39 -28.81
CA LEU A 140 -2.48 -19.05 -29.51
C LEU A 140 -2.29 -19.91 -30.76
N ILE A 141 -2.54 -21.23 -30.67
CA ILE A 141 -2.50 -22.14 -31.82
C ILE A 141 -3.54 -21.74 -32.88
N ALA A 142 -4.76 -21.40 -32.47
CA ALA A 142 -5.82 -20.96 -33.37
C ALA A 142 -5.44 -19.65 -34.11
N LEU A 143 -4.92 -18.66 -33.37
CA LEU A 143 -4.41 -17.41 -33.94
C LEU A 143 -3.26 -17.67 -34.91
N ARG A 144 -2.28 -18.49 -34.53
CA ARG A 144 -1.16 -18.86 -35.41
C ARG A 144 -1.64 -19.50 -36.71
N ASN A 145 -2.61 -20.41 -36.64
CA ASN A 145 -3.16 -21.07 -37.81
C ASN A 145 -3.95 -20.11 -38.70
N SER A 146 -4.65 -19.14 -38.12
CA SER A 146 -5.36 -18.10 -38.86
C SER A 146 -4.43 -17.11 -39.59
N GLN A 147 -3.22 -16.91 -39.09
CA GLN A 147 -2.20 -16.05 -39.73
C GLN A 147 -1.39 -16.76 -40.82
N LEU A 148 -1.42 -18.10 -40.86
CA LEU A 148 -0.71 -18.92 -41.85
C LEU A 148 -1.59 -19.28 -43.07
N GLN A 149 -2.87 -18.92 -43.05
CA GLN A 149 -3.80 -19.00 -44.20
C GLN A 149 -3.91 -17.65 -44.90
#